data_AF-A0A800MY35-F1
#
_entry.id   AF-A0A800MY35-F1
#
_cell.length_a   1.000
_cell.length_b   1.000
_cell.length_c   1.000
_cell.angle_alpha   90.00
_cell.angle_beta   90.00
_cell.angle_gamma   90.00
#
_symmetry.space_group_name_H-M   'P 1'
#
loop_
_entity.id
_entity.type
_entity.pdbx_description
1 polymer ?
#
loop_
_entity_poly.entity_id
_entity_poly.type
_entity_poly.pdbx_seq_one_letter_code
_entity_poly.pdbx_strand_id
1 'polypeptide(L)'
;SAEEISEMYKSRWAIELFFKWIKQHLNIKKFYGQSDWAIQNQVFIALIVFCLHVLAQIETKSKRKTLQISRYLRAALWKPAHIWLRKIEGKAIP
;
A
#
# COMPACT_ATOMS: atom_id res chain seq x y z
N SER A 1 -23.54 -6.27 24.25
CA SER A 1 -24.43 -7.02 23.34
C SER A 1 -23.64 -8.06 22.56
N ALA A 2 -24.27 -9.13 22.06
CA ALA A 2 -23.63 -10.08 21.14
C ALA A 2 -23.05 -9.39 19.89
N GLU A 3 -23.64 -8.26 19.49
CA GLU A 3 -23.22 -7.44 18.35
C GLU A 3 -21.87 -6.76 18.60
N GLU A 4 -21.66 -6.16 19.77
CA GLU A 4 -20.36 -5.56 20.15
C GLU A 4 -19.23 -6.59 20.18
N ILE A 5 -19.52 -7.80 20.67
CA ILE A 5 -18.55 -8.90 20.67
C ILE A 5 -18.19 -9.29 19.23
N SER A 6 -19.19 -9.40 18.34
CA SER A 6 -18.98 -9.69 16.91
C SER A 6 -18.12 -8.62 16.21
N GLU A 7 -18.38 -7.33 16.47
CA GLU A 7 -17.59 -6.23 15.93
C GLU A 7 -16.15 -6.22 16.42
N MET A 8 -15.92 -6.53 17.70
CA MET A 8 -14.58 -6.66 18.27
C MET A 8 -13.79 -7.78 17.57
N TYR A 9 -14.42 -8.93 17.31
CA TYR A 9 -13.79 -10.04 16.57
C TYR A 9 -13.48 -9.66 15.12
N LYS A 10 -14.39 -8.97 14.42
CA LYS A 10 -14.14 -8.46 13.06
C LYS A 10 -12.97 -7.48 13.04
N SER A 11 -12.90 -6.57 14.01
CA SER A 11 -11.81 -5.58 14.13
C SER A 11 -10.46 -6.26 14.39
N ARG A 12 -10.42 -7.27 15.27
CA ARG A 12 -9.20 -8.07 15.50
C ARG A 12 -8.72 -8.75 14.22
N TRP A 13 -9.65 -9.34 13.46
CA TRP A 13 -9.30 -9.99 12.20
C TRP A 13 -8.81 -9.01 11.13
N ALA A 14 -9.37 -7.79 11.09
CA ALA A 14 -8.89 -6.74 10.20
C ALA A 14 -7.43 -6.36 10.50
N ILE A 15 -7.06 -6.27 11.78
CA ILE A 15 -5.66 -6.01 12.22
C ILE A 15 -4.74 -7.16 11.78
N GLU A 16 -5.15 -8.41 11.96
CA GLU A 16 -4.38 -9.58 11.52
C GLU A 16 -4.16 -9.58 10.01
N LEU A 17 -5.21 -9.28 9.24
CA LEU A 17 -5.14 -9.19 7.79
C LEU A 17 -4.22 -8.04 7.35
N PHE A 18 -4.26 -6.90 8.04
CA PHE A 18 -3.36 -5.78 7.81
C PHE A 18 -1.90 -6.16 8.05
N PHE A 19 -1.57 -6.77 9.20
CA PHE A 19 -0.20 -7.21 9.48
C PHE A 19 0.26 -8.34 8.55
N LYS A 20 -0.65 -9.22 8.11
CA LYS A 20 -0.37 -10.21 7.07
C LYS A 20 -0.01 -9.52 5.75
N TRP A 21 -0.79 -8.52 5.34
CA TRP A 21 -0.53 -7.75 4.13
C TRP A 21 0.82 -7.02 4.20
N ILE A 22 1.13 -6.39 5.33
CA ILE A 22 2.44 -5.76 5.59
C ILE A 22 3.55 -6.78 5.38
N LYS A 23 3.52 -7.91 6.09
CA LYS A 23 4.59 -8.93 6.00
C LYS A 23 4.73 -9.51 4.60
N GLN A 24 3.63 -9.65 3.84
CA GLN A 24 3.65 -10.22 2.49
C GLN A 24 4.12 -9.24 1.42
N HIS A 25 3.72 -7.97 1.52
CA HIS A 25 3.93 -7.00 0.44
C HIS A 25 5.01 -5.97 0.74
N LEU A 26 5.27 -5.69 2.02
CA LEU A 26 6.42 -4.91 2.49
C LEU A 26 7.58 -5.88 2.80
N ASN A 27 7.95 -6.68 1.82
CA ASN A 27 9.13 -7.52 1.92
C ASN A 27 10.37 -6.62 1.89
N ILE A 28 10.85 -6.23 3.07
CA ILE A 28 12.12 -5.51 3.25
C ILE A 28 13.22 -6.51 2.88
N LYS A 29 13.54 -6.59 1.58
CA LYS A 29 14.49 -7.57 1.05
C LYS A 29 15.90 -7.44 1.64
N LYS A 30 16.24 -6.25 2.11
CA LYS A 30 17.54 -5.94 2.70
C LYS A 30 17.35 -4.82 3.70
N PHE A 31 17.66 -5.08 4.96
CA PHE A 31 17.80 -4.02 5.94
C PHE A 31 19.04 -3.21 5.58
N TYR A 32 18.87 -1.92 5.30
CA TYR A 32 19.98 -1.01 4.98
C TYR A 32 20.79 -0.60 6.23
N GLY A 33 20.28 -0.92 7.41
CA GLY A 33 20.94 -0.78 8.71
C GLY A 33 20.31 -1.76 9.70
N GLN A 34 21.13 -2.27 10.63
CA GLN A 34 20.71 -3.25 11.65
C GLN A 34 20.39 -2.60 13.01
N SER A 35 20.49 -1.28 13.13
CA SER A 35 20.10 -0.58 14.35
C SER A 35 18.58 -0.52 14.48
N ASP A 36 18.09 -0.51 15.71
CA ASP A 36 16.65 -0.43 16.01
C ASP A 36 15.98 0.75 15.30
N TRP A 37 16.63 1.92 15.31
CA TRP A 37 16.17 3.12 14.61
C TRP A 37 16.07 2.92 13.09
N ALA A 38 17.05 2.25 12.47
CA ALA A 38 17.05 2.00 11.04
C ALA A 38 15.93 1.04 10.64
N ILE A 39 15.66 0.03 11.46
CA ILE A 39 14.57 -0.93 11.25
C ILE A 39 13.21 -0.22 11.41
N GLN A 40 13.03 0.55 12.48
CA GLN A 40 11.80 1.33 12.71
C GLN A 40 11.51 2.29 11.54
N ASN A 41 12.52 3.05 11.10
CA ASN A 41 12.37 3.96 9.96
C ASN A 41 11.98 3.23 8.67
N GLN A 42 12.56 2.06 8.39
CA GLN A 42 12.19 1.28 7.21
C GLN A 42 10.73 0.81 7.26
N VAL A 43 10.23 0.42 8.43
CA VAL A 43 8.81 0.08 8.63
C VAL A 43 7.93 1.31 8.43
N PHE A 44 8.30 2.47 8.98
CA PHE A 44 7.54 3.71 8.76
C PHE A 44 7.49 4.13 7.29
N ILE A 45 8.61 4.07 6.56
CA ILE A 45 8.65 4.36 5.12
C ILE A 45 7.73 3.41 4.37
N ALA A 46 7.77 2.12 4.69
CA ALA A 46 6.92 1.10 4.10
C ALA A 46 5.41 1.38 4.31
N LEU A 47 5.04 1.84 5.51
CA LEU A 47 3.68 2.28 5.83
C LEU A 47 3.27 3.55 5.07
N ILE A 48 4.15 4.55 5.00
CA ILE A 48 3.90 5.79 4.24
C ILE A 48 3.67 5.46 2.76
N VAL A 49 4.49 4.57 2.18
CA VAL A 49 4.31 4.11 0.81
C VAL A 49 2.94 3.45 0.63
N PHE A 50 2.49 2.61 1.56
CA PHE A 50 1.14 2.03 1.50
C PHE A 50 0.04 3.10 1.51
N CYS A 51 0.11 4.07 2.43
CA CYS A 51 -0.85 5.17 2.50
C CYS A 51 -0.89 5.96 1.19
N LEU A 52 0.26 6.23 0.57
CA LEU A 52 0.33 6.90 -0.73
C LEU A 52 -0.33 6.10 -1.86
N HIS A 53 -0.22 4.77 -1.86
CA HIS A 53 -0.92 3.93 -2.85
C HIS A 53 -2.44 3.98 -2.66
N VAL A 54 -2.92 3.97 -1.41
CA VAL A 54 -4.34 4.10 -1.08
C VAL A 54 -4.85 5.49 -1.46
N LEU A 55 -4.10 6.54 -1.14
CA LEU A 55 -4.42 7.92 -1.54
C LEU A 55 -4.52 8.03 -3.06
N ALA A 56 -3.54 7.51 -3.80
CA ALA A 56 -3.58 7.50 -5.26
C ALA A 56 -4.81 6.76 -5.80
N GLN A 57 -5.23 5.67 -5.16
CA GLN A 57 -6.45 4.94 -5.53
C GLN A 57 -7.71 5.78 -5.33
N ILE A 58 -7.79 6.50 -4.20
CA ILE A 58 -8.92 7.37 -3.84
C ILE A 58 -9.02 8.55 -4.81
N GLU A 59 -7.91 9.29 -4.99
CA GLU A 59 -7.86 10.48 -5.84
C GLU A 59 -8.21 10.17 -7.31
N THR A 60 -7.74 9.03 -7.82
CA THR A 60 -8.04 8.59 -9.19
C THR A 60 -9.37 7.86 -9.34
N LYS A 61 -10.13 7.68 -8.24
CA LYS A 61 -11.36 6.87 -8.18
C LYS A 61 -11.19 5.49 -8.82
N SER A 62 -10.00 4.91 -8.70
CA SER A 62 -9.63 3.70 -9.40
C SER A 62 -10.22 2.46 -8.72
N LYS A 63 -10.83 1.58 -9.52
CA LYS A 63 -11.28 0.25 -9.07
C LYS A 63 -10.14 -0.77 -8.97
N ARG A 64 -8.90 -0.37 -9.28
CA ARG A 64 -7.73 -1.26 -9.28
C ARG A 64 -7.27 -1.55 -7.87
N LYS A 65 -6.77 -2.78 -7.65
CA LYS A 65 -6.15 -3.15 -6.37
C LYS A 65 -4.86 -2.35 -6.17
N THR A 66 -4.53 -2.01 -4.93
CA THR A 66 -3.30 -1.28 -4.54
C THR A 66 -2.01 -1.89 -5.14
N LEU A 67 -1.94 -3.21 -5.25
CA LEU A 67 -0.82 -3.92 -5.89
C LEU A 67 -0.66 -3.59 -7.37
N GLN A 68 -1.76 -3.41 -8.12
CA GLN A 68 -1.69 -3.03 -9.52
C GLN A 68 -1.19 -1.60 -9.68
N ILE A 69 -1.64 -0.70 -8.79
CA ILE A 69 -1.17 0.69 -8.72
C ILE A 69 0.35 0.71 -8.48
N SER A 70 0.83 -0.10 -7.53
CA SER A 70 2.26 -0.23 -7.23
C SER A 70 3.08 -0.71 -8.43
N ARG A 71 2.58 -1.71 -9.15
CA ARG A 71 3.22 -2.21 -10.38
C ARG A 71 3.29 -1.15 -11.47
N TYR A 72 2.24 -0.35 -11.65
CA TYR A 72 2.25 0.74 -12.63
C TYR A 72 3.23 1.85 -12.26
N LEU A 73 3.25 2.28 -11.00
CA LEU A 73 4.19 3.30 -10.52
C LEU A 73 5.64 2.83 -10.70
N ARG A 74 5.94 1.57 -10.36
CA ARG A 74 7.27 1.00 -10.58
C ARG A 74 7.65 0.93 -12.07
N ALA A 75 6.72 0.53 -12.93
CA ALA A 75 6.96 0.45 -14.37
C ALA A 75 7.04 1.83 -15.07
N ALA A 76 6.52 2.88 -14.43
CA ALA A 76 6.47 4.24 -14.94
C ALA A 76 7.30 5.23 -14.10
N LEU A 77 8.28 4.72 -13.32
CA LEU A 77 9.06 5.52 -12.38
C LEU A 77 9.73 6.73 -13.03
N TRP A 78 10.21 6.55 -14.27
CA TRP A 78 10.90 7.56 -15.07
C TRP A 78 9.99 8.22 -16.12
N LYS A 79 8.67 8.09 -15.97
CA LYS A 79 7.69 8.67 -16.89
C LYS A 79 7.00 9.87 -16.25
N PRO A 80 6.55 10.85 -17.04
CA PRO A 80 5.80 11.99 -16.53
C PRO A 80 4.54 11.58 -15.76
N ALA A 81 4.10 12.44 -14.84
CA ALA A 81 2.99 12.17 -13.93
C ALA A 81 1.69 11.73 -14.61
N HIS A 82 1.35 12.38 -15.72
CA HIS A 82 0.14 12.10 -16.46
C HIS A 82 0.07 10.64 -17.00
N ILE A 83 1.21 10.00 -17.26
CA ILE A 83 1.25 8.62 -17.78
C ILE A 83 0.78 7.63 -16.73
N TRP A 84 1.31 7.71 -15.51
CA TRP A 84 0.90 6.79 -14.46
C TRP A 84 -0.49 7.12 -13.90
N LEU A 85 -0.90 8.39 -13.85
CA LEU A 85 -2.28 8.78 -13.52
C LEU A 85 -3.28 8.12 -14.48
N ARG A 86 -3.05 8.22 -15.79
CA ARG A 86 -3.92 7.57 -16.79
C ARG A 86 -3.95 6.05 -16.66
N LYS A 87 -2.80 5.40 -16.41
CA LYS A 87 -2.74 3.94 -16.16
C LYS A 87 -3.59 3.53 -14.96
N ILE A 88 -3.50 4.29 -13.86
CA ILE A 88 -4.25 4.03 -12.63
C ILE A 88 -5.75 4.25 -12.87
N GLU A 89 -6.13 5.33 -13.55
CA GLU A 89 -7.51 5.62 -13.97
C GLU A 89 -8.06 4.60 -14.99
N GLY A 90 -7.19 3.86 -15.68
CA GLY A 90 -7.59 2.91 -16.73
C GLY A 90 -7.89 3.56 -18.08
N LYS A 91 -7.38 4.79 -18.31
CA LYS A 91 -7.50 5.50 -19.59
C LYS A 91 -6.35 5.15 -20.53
N ALA A 92 -6.58 5.29 -21.84
CA ALA A 92 -5.54 5.13 -22.85
C ALA A 92 -4.43 6.17 -22.69
N ILE A 93 -3.19 5.77 -23.00
CA ILE A 93 -2.01 6.63 -22.96
C ILE A 93 -1.71 7.03 -24.41
N PRO A 94 -1.74 8.32 -24.75
CA PRO A 94 -1.34 8.83 -26.07
C PRO A 94 0.18 8.87 -26.20
#